data_AF-A0A2T5BQ58-F1
#
_entry.id   AF-A0A2T5BQ58-F1
#
_cell.length_a   1.000
_cell.length_b   1.000
_cell.length_c   1.000
_cell.angle_alpha   90.00
_cell.angle_beta   90.00
_cell.angle_gamma   90.00
#
_symmetry.space_group_name_H-M   'P 1'
#
loop_
_entity.id
_entity.type
_entity.pdbx_description
1 polymer ?
#
loop_
_entity_poly.entity_id
_entity_poly.type
_entity_poly.pdbx_seq_one_letter_code
_entity_poly.pdbx_strand_id
1 'polypeptide(L)'
;MSLARRPHPSIEQQTGKEPPMAHASLTPSPAITPAGGTPVLLALDLGTTTGWALRAADGLITSGTVSFRPSRYDGGGMRYVRFRAWLERLATDAGPIGAIHFEEVRRHVGTDAAHVFGGLLATLTAWAETAGVPYQGVPVGTIKRHATDKGNAPKEAMIAAARARGFSPADDNEADAIAILFWAIETAGGVA
;
A
#
# COMPACT_ATOMS: atom_id res chain seq x y z
N MET A 1 -17.17 63.29 19.28
CA MET A 1 -18.01 62.10 19.52
C MET A 1 -17.24 60.89 19.03
N SER A 2 -16.69 60.09 19.97
CA SER A 2 -15.75 59.00 19.70
C SER A 2 -16.49 57.66 19.73
N LEU A 3 -16.37 56.86 18.65
CA LEU A 3 -16.94 55.50 18.61
C LEU A 3 -16.04 54.53 19.38
N ALA A 4 -16.52 54.05 20.52
CA ALA A 4 -15.86 53.01 21.30
C ALA A 4 -15.96 51.64 20.59
N ARG A 5 -14.80 51.00 20.39
CA ARG A 5 -14.68 49.61 19.90
C ARG A 5 -15.22 48.63 20.94
N ARG A 6 -16.05 47.67 20.54
CA ARG A 6 -16.43 46.51 21.38
C ARG A 6 -15.25 45.53 21.49
N PRO A 7 -14.99 44.92 22.65
CA PRO A 7 -13.99 43.87 22.78
C PRO A 7 -14.51 42.54 22.23
N HIS A 8 -13.62 41.77 21.58
CA HIS A 8 -13.85 40.36 21.23
C HIS A 8 -13.78 39.48 22.49
N PRO A 9 -14.60 38.41 22.60
CA PRO A 9 -14.44 37.44 23.66
C PRO A 9 -13.17 36.60 23.45
N SER A 10 -12.38 36.48 24.51
CA SER A 10 -11.22 35.59 24.60
C SER A 10 -11.67 34.13 24.52
N ILE A 11 -11.07 33.35 23.62
CA ILE A 11 -11.25 31.90 23.58
C ILE A 11 -10.47 31.31 24.75
N GLU A 12 -11.17 30.86 25.79
CA GLU A 12 -10.58 30.06 26.86
C GLU A 12 -10.02 28.76 26.27
N GLN A 13 -8.73 28.50 26.52
CA GLN A 13 -8.10 27.24 26.19
C GLN A 13 -8.65 26.16 27.12
N GLN A 14 -9.58 25.38 26.59
CA GLN A 14 -10.09 24.20 27.27
C GLN A 14 -8.99 23.12 27.26
N THR A 15 -8.40 22.87 28.42
CA THR A 15 -7.44 21.78 28.64
C THR A 15 -8.16 20.43 28.58
N GLY A 16 -8.46 19.97 27.37
CA GLY A 16 -8.92 18.61 27.12
C GLY A 16 -7.74 17.65 27.19
N LYS A 17 -7.83 16.63 28.05
CA LYS A 17 -6.97 15.45 27.97
C LYS A 17 -7.03 14.91 26.54
N GLU A 18 -5.89 14.88 25.85
CA GLU A 18 -5.76 14.20 24.57
C GLU A 18 -6.26 12.76 24.70
N PRO A 19 -7.15 12.29 23.81
CA PRO A 19 -7.47 10.87 23.77
C PRO A 19 -6.19 10.10 23.43
N PRO A 20 -5.94 8.94 24.06
CA PRO A 20 -4.76 8.15 23.73
C PRO A 20 -4.81 7.80 22.25
N MET A 21 -3.83 8.27 21.46
CA MET A 21 -3.64 7.81 20.10
C MET A 21 -3.33 6.32 20.17
N ALA A 22 -4.34 5.50 19.86
CA ALA A 22 -4.14 4.09 19.64
C ALA A 22 -3.14 3.94 18.49
N HIS A 23 -2.02 3.26 18.76
CA HIS A 23 -1.17 2.74 17.69
C HIS A 23 -2.03 1.75 16.90
N ALA A 24 -2.56 2.18 15.75
CA ALA A 24 -3.31 1.32 14.86
C ALA A 24 -2.34 0.29 14.27
N SER A 25 -2.22 -0.88 14.93
CA SER A 25 -1.76 -2.08 14.25
C SER A 25 -2.86 -2.46 13.26
N LEU A 26 -2.60 -2.25 11.98
CA LEU A 26 -3.44 -2.73 10.88
C LEU A 26 -3.27 -4.26 10.77
N THR A 27 -3.77 -5.00 11.75
CA THR A 27 -3.90 -6.45 11.65
C THR A 27 -5.18 -6.76 10.88
N PRO A 28 -5.13 -7.38 9.69
CA PRO A 28 -6.33 -7.83 9.01
C PRO A 28 -7.07 -8.87 9.84
N SER A 29 -8.40 -8.82 9.73
CA SER A 29 -9.32 -9.86 10.19
C SER A 29 -9.03 -11.20 9.48
N PRO A 30 -9.25 -12.36 10.13
CA PRO A 30 -9.04 -13.65 9.50
C PRO A 30 -9.94 -13.78 8.28
N ALA A 31 -9.32 -14.08 7.13
CA ALA A 31 -9.99 -14.22 5.85
C ALA A 31 -11.05 -15.34 5.88
N ILE A 32 -12.29 -15.01 5.52
CA ILE A 32 -13.29 -16.03 5.17
C ILE A 32 -13.00 -16.43 3.72
N THR A 33 -12.43 -17.62 3.53
CA THR A 33 -12.16 -18.17 2.20
C THR A 33 -13.47 -18.62 1.54
N PRO A 34 -13.85 -18.13 0.35
CA PRO A 34 -14.95 -18.72 -0.39
C PRO A 34 -14.54 -20.10 -0.93
N ALA A 35 -15.48 -21.03 -0.93
CA ALA A 35 -15.28 -22.39 -1.40
C ALA A 35 -15.03 -22.42 -2.93
N GLY A 36 -13.88 -22.97 -3.35
CA GLY A 36 -13.72 -23.59 -4.67
C GLY A 36 -12.63 -23.07 -5.61
N GLY A 37 -11.81 -22.07 -5.26
CA GLY A 37 -10.72 -21.57 -6.11
C GLY A 37 -9.57 -20.94 -5.33
N THR A 38 -8.40 -20.80 -5.97
CA THR A 38 -7.26 -20.07 -5.39
C THR A 38 -7.64 -18.60 -5.26
N PRO A 39 -7.49 -17.96 -4.07
CA PRO A 39 -7.86 -16.55 -3.91
C PRO A 39 -6.98 -15.66 -4.77
N VAL A 40 -7.60 -14.65 -5.40
CA VAL A 40 -6.88 -13.58 -6.10
C VAL A 40 -6.12 -12.77 -5.06
N LEU A 41 -4.81 -12.64 -5.24
CA LEU A 41 -3.94 -11.86 -4.35
C LEU A 41 -3.35 -10.69 -5.12
N LEU A 42 -3.38 -9.51 -4.49
CA LEU A 42 -2.75 -8.30 -5.00
C LEU A 42 -1.60 -7.89 -4.08
N ALA A 43 -0.40 -7.72 -4.63
CA ALA A 43 0.75 -7.17 -3.94
C ALA A 43 1.09 -5.79 -4.49
N LEU A 44 1.39 -4.83 -3.61
CA LEU A 44 1.66 -3.43 -3.97
C LEU A 44 2.94 -2.91 -3.33
N ASP A 45 3.79 -2.29 -4.14
CA ASP A 45 4.87 -1.42 -3.68
C ASP A 45 4.44 0.04 -3.86
N LEU A 46 4.21 0.78 -2.76
CA LEU A 46 3.49 2.05 -2.80
C LEU A 46 4.44 3.23 -3.00
N GLY A 47 4.35 3.87 -4.16
CA GLY A 47 5.12 5.07 -4.46
C GLY A 47 4.50 5.90 -5.57
N THR A 48 5.20 6.96 -5.99
CA THR A 48 4.78 7.71 -7.18
C THR A 48 4.79 6.82 -8.44
N THR A 49 5.75 5.91 -8.51
CA THR A 49 5.68 4.72 -9.36
C THR A 49 5.31 3.58 -8.44
N THR A 50 4.11 3.02 -8.61
CA THR A 50 3.63 1.90 -7.82
C THR A 50 3.94 0.61 -8.56
N GLY A 51 4.67 -0.29 -7.92
CA GLY A 51 4.81 -1.67 -8.37
C GLY A 51 3.58 -2.47 -8.00
N TRP A 52 3.17 -3.39 -8.88
CA TRP A 52 2.07 -4.31 -8.59
C TRP A 52 2.37 -5.72 -9.11
N ALA A 53 1.87 -6.71 -8.39
CA ALA A 53 1.84 -8.09 -8.83
C ALA A 53 0.51 -8.73 -8.40
N LEU A 54 -0.12 -9.48 -9.29
CA LEU A 54 -1.42 -10.09 -9.08
C LEU A 54 -1.36 -11.57 -9.44
N ARG A 55 -1.78 -12.43 -8.50
CA ARG A 55 -2.07 -13.84 -8.78
C ARG A 55 -3.57 -13.98 -9.03
N ALA A 56 -3.95 -14.33 -10.25
CA ALA A 56 -5.34 -14.58 -10.62
C ALA A 56 -5.86 -15.92 -10.07
N ALA A 57 -7.16 -16.17 -10.19
CA ALA A 57 -7.82 -17.36 -9.65
C ALA A 57 -7.35 -18.68 -10.31
N ASP A 58 -6.83 -18.60 -11.54
CA ASP A 58 -6.22 -19.72 -12.28
C ASP A 58 -4.74 -19.95 -11.90
N GLY A 59 -4.18 -19.12 -11.01
CA GLY A 59 -2.80 -19.17 -10.56
C GLY A 59 -1.81 -18.39 -11.43
N LEU A 60 -2.25 -17.79 -12.55
CA LEU A 60 -1.38 -16.96 -13.37
C LEU A 60 -0.97 -15.71 -12.60
N ILE A 61 0.33 -15.40 -12.62
CA ILE A 61 0.87 -14.18 -12.03
C ILE A 61 1.14 -13.16 -13.15
N THR A 62 0.61 -11.96 -12.96
CA THR A 62 0.91 -10.78 -13.79
C THR A 62 1.50 -9.69 -12.91
N SER A 63 2.35 -8.83 -13.48
CA SER A 63 3.04 -7.77 -12.76
C SER A 63 3.31 -6.56 -13.65
N GLY A 64 3.66 -5.44 -13.02
CA GLY A 64 4.12 -4.26 -13.73
C GLY A 64 4.28 -3.07 -12.80
N THR A 65 4.38 -1.88 -13.40
CA THR A 65 4.32 -0.61 -12.68
C THR A 65 3.26 0.32 -13.25
N VAL A 66 2.78 1.25 -12.41
CA VAL A 66 1.88 2.33 -12.79
C VAL A 66 2.37 3.64 -12.16
N SER A 67 2.37 4.72 -12.93
CA SER A 67 2.81 6.04 -12.43
C SER A 67 1.64 6.93 -12.06
N PHE A 68 1.69 7.47 -10.84
CA PHE A 68 0.77 8.49 -10.31
C PHE A 68 1.44 9.84 -10.14
N ARG A 69 2.49 10.10 -10.94
CA ARG A 69 3.15 11.41 -10.98
C ARG A 69 2.13 12.49 -11.34
N PRO A 70 1.99 13.57 -10.55
CA PRO A 70 1.11 14.67 -10.90
C PRO A 70 1.67 15.45 -12.09
N SER A 71 0.78 16.00 -12.91
CA SER A 71 1.07 17.03 -13.89
C SER A 71 0.95 18.42 -13.27
N ARG A 72 1.46 19.45 -13.95
CA ARG A 72 1.33 20.86 -13.51
C ARG A 72 -0.12 21.37 -13.47
N TYR A 73 -1.05 20.65 -14.09
CA TYR A 73 -2.47 20.98 -14.14
C TYR A 73 -3.30 20.20 -13.12
N ASP A 74 -2.67 19.27 -12.39
CA ASP A 74 -3.36 18.46 -11.41
C ASP A 74 -3.45 19.17 -10.05
N GLY A 75 -4.62 19.13 -9.44
CA GLY A 75 -4.76 19.40 -8.02
C GLY A 75 -4.01 18.35 -7.19
N GLY A 76 -3.58 18.71 -5.97
CA GLY A 76 -2.73 17.84 -5.13
C GLY A 76 -3.33 16.45 -4.85
N GLY A 77 -4.65 16.32 -4.85
CA GLY A 77 -5.35 15.05 -4.63
C GLY A 77 -5.54 14.16 -5.87
N MET A 78 -5.26 14.66 -7.08
CA MET A 78 -5.58 13.94 -8.32
C MET A 78 -4.84 12.60 -8.44
N ARG A 79 -3.64 12.50 -7.89
CA ARG A 79 -2.88 11.23 -7.85
C ARG A 79 -3.66 10.13 -7.12
N TYR A 80 -4.35 10.47 -6.04
CA TYR A 80 -5.11 9.52 -5.22
C TYR A 80 -6.41 9.12 -5.90
N VAL A 81 -7.06 10.06 -6.60
CA VAL A 81 -8.22 9.75 -7.46
C VAL A 81 -7.82 8.77 -8.56
N ARG A 82 -6.69 9.00 -9.25
CA ARG A 82 -6.18 8.09 -10.28
C ARG A 82 -5.80 6.72 -9.72
N PHE A 83 -5.17 6.69 -8.55
CA PHE A 83 -4.82 5.44 -7.87
C PHE A 83 -6.06 4.62 -7.52
N ARG A 84 -7.07 5.22 -6.91
CA ARG A 84 -8.35 4.54 -6.63
C ARG A 84 -9.01 4.03 -7.91
N ALA A 85 -9.12 4.87 -8.94
CA ALA A 85 -9.72 4.47 -10.21
C ALA A 85 -8.94 3.33 -10.90
N TRP A 86 -7.62 3.29 -10.72
CA TRP A 86 -6.79 2.18 -11.19
C TRP A 86 -7.05 0.89 -10.39
N LEU A 87 -7.14 0.95 -9.06
CA LEU A 87 -7.50 -0.20 -8.22
C LEU A 87 -8.87 -0.77 -8.59
N GLU A 88 -9.86 0.08 -8.82
CA GLU A 88 -11.22 -0.33 -9.21
C GLU A 88 -11.23 -1.05 -10.57
N ARG A 89 -10.45 -0.57 -11.55
CA ARG A 89 -10.29 -1.26 -12.83
C ARG A 89 -9.57 -2.60 -12.67
N LEU A 90 -8.46 -2.62 -11.91
CA LEU A 90 -7.70 -3.84 -11.67
C LEU A 90 -8.57 -4.93 -11.01
N ALA A 91 -9.37 -4.56 -10.00
CA ALA A 91 -10.31 -5.47 -9.36
C ALA A 91 -11.46 -5.92 -10.27
N THR A 92 -11.90 -5.06 -11.19
CA THR A 92 -12.91 -5.43 -12.19
C THR A 92 -12.35 -6.46 -13.17
N ASP A 93 -11.12 -6.25 -13.65
CA ASP A 93 -10.48 -7.09 -14.66
C ASP A 93 -10.04 -8.44 -14.07
N ALA A 94 -9.53 -8.46 -12.83
CA ALA A 94 -9.05 -9.67 -12.16
C ALA A 94 -10.17 -10.50 -11.50
N GLY A 95 -11.36 -9.92 -11.31
CA GLY A 95 -12.39 -10.46 -10.44
C GLY A 95 -12.15 -10.15 -8.94
N PRO A 96 -12.99 -10.69 -8.04
CA PRO A 96 -12.94 -10.35 -6.62
C PRO A 96 -11.56 -10.59 -5.99
N ILE A 97 -10.92 -9.52 -5.52
CA ILE A 97 -9.64 -9.60 -4.82
C ILE A 97 -9.87 -10.24 -3.44
N GLY A 98 -9.18 -11.34 -3.17
CA GLY A 98 -9.29 -12.07 -1.90
C GLY A 98 -8.47 -11.48 -0.78
N ALA A 99 -7.29 -10.91 -1.09
CA ALA A 99 -6.47 -10.15 -0.13
C ALA A 99 -5.47 -9.23 -0.83
N ILE A 100 -5.06 -8.18 -0.12
CA ILE A 100 -4.03 -7.23 -0.56
C ILE A 100 -2.84 -7.27 0.40
N HIS A 101 -1.62 -7.30 -0.12
CA HIS A 101 -0.40 -7.15 0.65
C HIS A 101 0.38 -5.95 0.13
N PHE A 102 0.97 -5.16 1.02
CA PHE A 102 1.76 -3.99 0.62
C PHE A 102 2.96 -3.81 1.53
N GLU A 103 3.98 -3.09 1.08
CA GLU A 103 5.13 -2.79 1.93
C GLU A 103 4.76 -1.87 3.12
N GLU A 104 5.18 -2.26 4.31
CA GLU A 104 5.06 -1.44 5.52
C GLU A 104 6.32 -0.60 5.71
N VAL A 105 6.26 0.68 5.32
CA VAL A 105 7.38 1.63 5.49
C VAL A 105 7.24 2.37 6.82
N ARG A 106 8.07 2.00 7.80
CA ARG A 106 8.09 2.64 9.14
C ARG A 106 8.92 3.92 9.20
N ARG A 107 9.87 4.10 8.29
CA ARG A 107 10.78 5.25 8.27
C ARG A 107 10.93 5.77 6.85
N HIS A 108 10.48 7.00 6.65
CA HIS A 108 10.68 7.72 5.40
C HIS A 108 11.90 8.63 5.52
N VAL A 109 12.73 8.70 4.48
CA VAL A 109 13.93 9.55 4.46
C VAL A 109 13.58 11.01 4.10
N GLY A 110 12.40 11.28 3.53
CA GLY A 110 11.95 12.62 3.16
C GLY A 110 10.45 12.84 3.34
N THR A 111 10.07 14.08 3.64
CA THR A 111 8.68 14.48 3.94
C THR A 111 7.75 14.30 2.75
N ASP A 112 8.18 14.64 1.54
CA ASP A 112 7.35 14.48 0.34
C ASP A 112 7.01 13.01 0.09
N ALA A 113 8.02 12.12 0.14
CA ALA A 113 7.81 10.68 0.02
C ALA A 113 6.87 10.14 1.10
N ALA A 114 7.02 10.61 2.35
CA ALA A 114 6.12 10.24 3.45
C ALA A 114 4.68 10.67 3.20
N HIS A 115 4.45 11.88 2.68
CA HIS A 115 3.12 12.36 2.35
C HIS A 115 2.49 11.57 1.20
N VAL A 116 3.26 11.26 0.16
CA VAL A 116 2.78 10.47 -0.98
C VAL A 116 2.42 9.07 -0.54
N PHE A 117 3.33 8.39 0.18
CA PHE A 117 3.08 7.05 0.72
C PHE A 117 1.85 7.05 1.64
N GLY A 118 1.77 7.99 2.59
CA GLY A 118 0.63 8.09 3.50
C GLY A 118 -0.69 8.33 2.79
N GLY A 119 -0.72 9.16 1.75
CA GLY A 119 -1.93 9.40 0.96
C GLY A 119 -2.35 8.20 0.11
N LEU A 120 -1.39 7.49 -0.49
CA LEU A 120 -1.66 6.25 -1.22
C LEU A 120 -2.16 5.15 -0.27
N LEU A 121 -1.50 4.98 0.88
CA LEU A 121 -1.91 4.02 1.91
C LEU A 121 -3.33 4.30 2.38
N ALA A 122 -3.64 5.55 2.75
CA ALA A 122 -5.00 5.91 3.18
C ALA A 122 -6.05 5.66 2.09
N THR A 123 -5.69 5.88 0.82
CA THR A 123 -6.59 5.62 -0.30
C THR A 123 -6.82 4.12 -0.51
N LEU A 124 -5.75 3.32 -0.44
CA LEU A 124 -5.79 1.86 -0.57
C LEU A 124 -6.66 1.25 0.52
N THR A 125 -6.39 1.58 1.78
CA THR A 125 -7.10 0.99 2.92
C THR A 125 -8.56 1.42 2.93
N ALA A 126 -8.86 2.70 2.67
CA ALA A 126 -10.25 3.16 2.58
C ALA A 126 -11.04 2.45 1.46
N TRP A 127 -10.41 2.21 0.30
CA TRP A 127 -11.02 1.42 -0.77
C TRP A 127 -11.23 -0.03 -0.35
N ALA A 128 -10.23 -0.66 0.25
CA ALA A 128 -10.28 -2.05 0.68
C ALA A 128 -11.38 -2.29 1.75
N GLU A 129 -11.52 -1.38 2.72
CA GLU A 129 -12.63 -1.40 3.69
C GLU A 129 -14.00 -1.31 3.00
N THR A 130 -14.13 -0.41 2.01
CA THR A 130 -15.38 -0.26 1.25
C THR A 130 -15.71 -1.51 0.43
N ALA A 131 -14.67 -2.17 -0.11
CA ALA A 131 -14.81 -3.37 -0.93
C ALA A 131 -14.90 -4.67 -0.10
N GLY A 132 -14.70 -4.61 1.22
CA GLY A 132 -14.64 -5.80 2.08
C GLY A 132 -13.41 -6.68 1.83
N VAL A 133 -12.30 -6.11 1.36
CA VAL A 133 -11.08 -6.83 1.01
C VAL A 133 -10.07 -6.73 2.16
N PRO A 134 -9.60 -7.85 2.74
CA PRO A 134 -8.59 -7.82 3.78
C PRO A 134 -7.24 -7.34 3.21
N TYR A 135 -6.48 -6.59 4.02
CA TYR A 135 -5.18 -6.07 3.63
C TYR A 135 -4.12 -6.16 4.73
N GLN A 136 -2.85 -6.33 4.34
CA GLN A 136 -1.74 -6.49 5.28
C GLN A 136 -0.52 -5.67 4.86
N GLY A 137 -0.01 -4.86 5.79
CA GLY A 137 1.32 -4.29 5.67
C GLY A 137 2.40 -5.32 6.01
N VAL A 138 3.40 -5.44 5.15
CA VAL A 138 4.52 -6.39 5.32
C VAL A 138 5.81 -5.60 5.51
N PRO A 139 6.53 -5.76 6.63
CA PRO A 139 7.77 -5.01 6.85
C PRO A 139 8.79 -5.24 5.72
N VAL A 140 9.39 -4.15 5.22
CA VAL A 140 10.39 -4.21 4.13
C VAL A 140 11.51 -5.22 4.41
N GLY A 141 11.99 -5.26 5.65
CA GLY A 141 13.03 -6.22 6.05
C GLY A 141 12.59 -7.69 5.99
N THR A 142 11.29 -7.96 6.17
CA THR A 142 10.70 -9.29 6.02
C THR A 142 10.66 -9.70 4.56
N ILE A 143 10.20 -8.81 3.68
CA ILE A 143 10.16 -9.03 2.21
C ILE A 143 11.57 -9.32 1.69
N LYS A 144 12.54 -8.45 2.02
CA LYS A 144 13.93 -8.59 1.57
C LYS A 144 14.56 -9.89 2.06
N ARG A 145 14.35 -10.25 3.33
CA ARG A 145 14.84 -11.51 3.88
C ARG A 145 14.23 -12.71 3.19
N HIS A 146 12.92 -12.70 2.92
CA HIS A 146 12.25 -13.79 2.22
C HIS A 146 12.75 -13.93 0.77
N ALA A 147 12.98 -12.81 0.08
CA ALA A 147 13.41 -12.83 -1.32
C ALA A 147 14.89 -13.19 -1.52
N THR A 148 15.76 -12.85 -0.56
CA THR A 148 17.23 -12.84 -0.76
C THR A 148 18.04 -13.42 0.40
N ASP A 149 17.39 -13.96 1.43
CA ASP A 149 17.97 -14.36 2.73
C ASP A 149 18.60 -13.21 3.54
N LYS A 150 18.48 -11.95 3.07
CA LYS A 150 19.04 -10.76 3.74
C LYS A 150 18.00 -9.66 3.90
N GLY A 151 17.73 -9.25 5.15
CA GLY A 151 16.75 -8.19 5.44
C GLY A 151 17.13 -6.77 4.99
N ASN A 152 18.37 -6.57 4.51
CA ASN A 152 18.89 -5.29 4.05
C ASN A 152 19.42 -5.36 2.60
N ALA A 153 18.88 -6.28 1.80
CA ALA A 153 19.32 -6.47 0.42
C ALA A 153 19.20 -5.19 -0.44
N PRO A 154 20.17 -4.95 -1.34
CA PRO A 154 20.13 -3.83 -2.28
C PRO A 154 19.12 -4.11 -3.41
N LYS A 155 18.79 -3.06 -4.17
CA LYS A 155 17.77 -3.11 -5.25
C LYS A 155 18.09 -4.17 -6.31
N GLU A 156 19.36 -4.29 -6.68
CA GLU A 156 19.85 -5.24 -7.67
C GLU A 156 19.60 -6.69 -7.25
N ALA A 157 19.69 -6.97 -5.94
CA ALA A 157 19.42 -8.30 -5.41
C ALA A 157 17.93 -8.65 -5.48
N MET A 158 17.04 -7.66 -5.28
CA MET A 158 15.59 -7.86 -5.44
C MET A 158 15.23 -8.16 -6.90
N ILE A 159 15.79 -7.41 -7.84
CA ILE A 159 15.63 -7.67 -9.28
C ILE A 159 16.16 -9.07 -9.64
N ALA A 160 17.33 -9.46 -9.13
CA ALA A 160 17.88 -10.79 -9.35
C ALA A 160 16.99 -11.90 -8.78
N ALA A 161 16.41 -11.69 -7.59
CA ALA A 161 15.48 -12.64 -6.96
C ALA A 161 14.18 -12.79 -7.75
N ALA A 162 13.64 -11.72 -8.31
CA ALA A 162 12.49 -11.77 -9.21
C ALA A 162 12.81 -12.52 -10.51
N ARG A 163 14.00 -12.27 -11.09
CA ARG A 163 14.48 -13.00 -12.28
C ARG A 163 14.70 -14.48 -12.05
N ALA A 164 15.21 -14.86 -10.88
CA ALA A 164 15.35 -16.27 -10.49
C ALA A 164 14.00 -17.00 -10.42
N ARG A 165 12.91 -16.26 -10.20
CA ARG A 165 11.52 -16.76 -10.22
C ARG A 165 10.87 -16.72 -11.61
N GLY A 166 11.62 -16.38 -12.66
CA GLY A 166 11.16 -16.37 -14.05
C GLY A 166 10.54 -15.05 -14.54
N PHE A 167 10.61 -13.99 -13.74
CA PHE A 167 10.10 -12.67 -14.12
C PHE A 167 11.18 -11.80 -14.77
N SER A 168 10.76 -10.77 -15.50
CA SER A 168 11.67 -9.77 -16.08
C SER A 168 11.20 -8.37 -15.69
N PRO A 169 11.32 -7.98 -14.40
CA PRO A 169 10.82 -6.71 -13.93
C PRO A 169 11.53 -5.55 -14.63
N ALA A 170 10.76 -4.52 -14.98
CA ALA A 170 11.27 -3.32 -15.66
C ALA A 170 12.07 -2.42 -14.70
N ASP A 171 11.69 -2.39 -13.42
CA ASP A 171 12.32 -1.59 -12.37
C ASP A 171 12.26 -2.30 -11.01
N ASP A 172 12.82 -1.65 -9.99
CA ASP A 172 12.86 -2.16 -8.62
C ASP A 172 11.46 -2.24 -7.97
N ASN A 173 10.55 -1.33 -8.28
CA ASN A 173 9.21 -1.33 -7.69
C ASN A 173 8.42 -2.57 -8.14
N GLU A 174 8.51 -2.93 -9.43
CA GLU A 174 7.92 -4.18 -9.92
C GLU A 174 8.54 -5.41 -9.23
N ALA A 175 9.87 -5.43 -9.07
CA ALA A 175 10.56 -6.52 -8.39
C ALA A 175 10.14 -6.65 -6.91
N ASP A 176 9.97 -5.54 -6.20
CA ASP A 176 9.52 -5.50 -4.81
C ASP A 176 8.07 -5.99 -4.69
N ALA A 177 7.17 -5.60 -5.60
CA ALA A 177 5.80 -6.11 -5.64
C ALA A 177 5.72 -7.62 -5.91
N ILE A 178 6.54 -8.13 -6.83
CA ILE A 178 6.67 -9.58 -7.08
C ILE A 178 7.14 -10.28 -5.80
N ALA A 179 8.15 -9.74 -5.11
CA ALA A 179 8.65 -10.32 -3.86
C ALA A 179 7.59 -10.36 -2.76
N ILE A 180 6.78 -9.30 -2.61
CA ILE A 180 5.64 -9.26 -1.67
C ILE A 180 4.62 -10.35 -2.02
N LEU A 181 4.30 -10.52 -3.30
CA LEU A 181 3.35 -11.54 -3.75
C LEU A 181 3.85 -12.94 -3.40
N PHE A 182 5.10 -13.27 -3.73
CA PHE A 182 5.66 -14.59 -3.40
C PHE A 182 5.70 -14.84 -1.89
N TRP A 183 6.06 -13.83 -1.10
CA TRP A 183 5.95 -13.92 0.37
C TRP A 183 4.53 -14.29 0.79
N ALA A 184 3.52 -13.58 0.30
CA ALA A 184 2.12 -13.84 0.66
C ALA A 184 1.65 -15.24 0.24
N ILE A 185 2.08 -15.72 -0.93
CA ILE A 185 1.77 -17.06 -1.44
C ILE A 185 2.42 -18.14 -0.57
N GLU A 186 3.71 -18.00 -0.29
CA GLU A 186 4.53 -19.03 0.36
C GLU A 186 4.29 -19.11 1.87
N THR A 187 3.89 -18.00 2.50
CA THR A 187 3.60 -17.96 3.95
C THR A 187 2.12 -17.92 4.28
N ALA A 188 1.24 -17.92 3.27
CA ALA A 188 -0.20 -17.69 3.43
C ALA A 188 -0.53 -16.39 4.20
N GLY A 189 0.29 -15.35 4.04
CA GLY A 189 0.18 -14.07 4.76
C GLY A 189 0.66 -14.10 6.22
N GLY A 190 1.26 -15.21 6.66
CA GLY A 190 1.84 -15.36 8.00
C GLY A 190 3.31 -14.94 8.08
N VAL A 191 3.75 -14.57 9.29
CA VAL A 191 5.17 -14.44 9.62
C VAL A 191 5.61 -15.80 10.18
N ALA A 192 6.51 -16.49 9.47
CA ALA A 192 7.28 -17.59 10.07
C ALA A 192 8.29 -17.05 11.09
#